data_AF-A0A1X7SSR6-F1
#
_entry.id   AF-A0A1X7SSR6-F1
#
_cell.length_a   1.000
_cell.length_b   1.000
_cell.length_c   1.000
_cell.angle_alpha   90.00
_cell.angle_beta   90.00
_cell.angle_gamma   90.00
#
_symmetry.space_group_name_H-M   'P 1'
#
loop_
_entity.id
_entity.type
_entity.pdbx_description
1 polymer ?
#
loop_
_entity_poly.entity_id
_entity_poly.type
_entity_poly.pdbx_seq_one_letter_code
_entity_poly.pdbx_strand_id
1 'polypeptide(L)'
;MSHALLIEGIQTSSDASTVQWNIEVSKNDLLSTTPSSIFAPTSTERVAGAEIVPEVAYKVMSEYISAFKHCGIDLHFLAEKLLEKKIINVRQKKKATDEHSGRTTDQRMDQLLDIIKDSVQQEGKVFEYILEILIDEDTILANKLYDDMNSKYREYK
;
A
#
# COMPACT_ATOMS: atom_id res chain seq x y z
N MET A 1 25.41 45.48 -52.83
CA MET A 1 25.58 44.01 -52.75
C MET A 1 24.98 43.62 -51.41
N SER A 2 23.66 43.45 -51.25
CA SER A 2 22.80 42.35 -51.77
C SER A 2 23.55 41.02 -51.55
N HIS A 3 23.11 40.10 -50.68
CA HIS A 3 21.83 39.41 -50.77
C HIS A 3 21.23 39.05 -49.40
N ALA A 4 19.92 39.26 -49.30
CA ALA A 4 19.05 38.56 -48.36
C ALA A 4 18.82 37.13 -48.85
N LEU A 5 18.75 36.16 -47.94
CA LEU A 5 18.06 34.89 -48.17
C LEU A 5 17.09 34.64 -47.03
N LEU A 6 15.84 34.95 -47.37
CA LEU A 6 14.61 34.38 -46.84
C LEU A 6 14.71 32.84 -46.86
N ILE A 7 14.30 32.19 -45.78
CA ILE A 7 13.84 30.80 -45.85
C ILE A 7 12.34 30.83 -45.60
N GLU A 8 11.60 30.56 -46.67
CA GLU A 8 10.17 30.31 -46.71
C GLU A 8 9.80 29.09 -45.86
N GLY A 9 8.65 29.21 -45.20
CA GLY A 9 7.55 28.26 -45.32
C GLY A 9 7.82 26.79 -45.02
N ILE A 10 7.35 26.34 -43.85
CA ILE A 10 6.66 25.05 -43.81
C ILE A 10 5.27 25.26 -43.19
N GLN A 11 4.32 25.13 -44.09
CA GLN A 11 2.89 25.20 -43.91
C GLN A 11 2.43 23.79 -43.49
N THR A 12 1.65 23.75 -42.42
CA THR A 12 0.62 22.74 -42.05
C THR A 12 0.89 21.25 -42.31
N SER A 13 0.85 20.45 -41.25
CA SER A 13 -0.06 19.28 -41.24
C SER A 13 -0.37 18.89 -39.81
N SER A 14 -1.61 19.14 -39.38
CA SER A 14 -2.20 18.53 -38.20
C SER A 14 -2.59 17.10 -38.55
N ASP A 15 -1.75 16.12 -38.21
CA ASP A 15 -2.18 14.72 -38.10
C ASP A 15 -2.52 14.42 -36.64
N ALA A 16 -3.67 14.95 -36.20
CA ALA A 16 -4.36 14.39 -35.05
C ALA A 16 -5.08 13.12 -35.54
N SER A 17 -4.38 11.98 -35.49
CA SER A 17 -4.98 10.67 -35.75
C SER A 17 -6.10 10.44 -34.75
N THR A 18 -7.33 10.64 -35.22
CA THR A 18 -8.55 10.41 -34.46
C THR A 18 -8.81 8.92 -34.48
N VAL A 19 -8.45 8.23 -33.40
CA VAL A 19 -8.81 6.83 -33.21
C VAL A 19 -10.32 6.76 -32.95
N GLN A 20 -11.09 6.42 -33.99
CA GLN A 20 -12.50 6.06 -33.87
C GLN A 20 -12.60 4.69 -33.19
N TRP A 21 -13.05 4.66 -31.95
CA TRP A 21 -13.49 3.42 -31.30
C TRP A 21 -14.96 3.20 -31.64
N ASN A 22 -15.22 2.24 -32.51
CA ASN A 22 -16.56 1.72 -32.76
C ASN A 22 -16.97 0.84 -31.58
N ILE A 23 -17.66 1.42 -30.59
CA ILE A 23 -18.28 0.66 -29.51
C ILE A 23 -19.64 0.17 -30.03
N GLU A 24 -19.68 -1.10 -30.43
CA GLU A 24 -20.92 -1.81 -30.70
C GLU A 24 -21.58 -2.18 -29.36
N VAL A 25 -22.55 -1.36 -28.94
CA VAL A 25 -23.37 -1.65 -27.75
C VAL A 25 -24.39 -2.71 -28.12
N SER A 26 -24.17 -3.94 -27.67
CA SER A 26 -25.16 -5.00 -27.71
C SER A 26 -26.36 -4.61 -26.83
N LYS A 27 -27.52 -4.44 -27.48
CA LYS A 27 -28.80 -4.15 -26.85
C LYS A 27 -29.35 -5.43 -26.23
N ASN A 28 -29.29 -5.53 -24.91
CA ASN A 28 -30.17 -6.43 -24.18
C ASN A 28 -31.39 -5.64 -23.72
N ASP A 29 -32.49 -5.93 -24.40
CA ASP A 29 -33.81 -5.35 -24.18
C ASP A 29 -34.34 -5.62 -22.77
N LEU A 30 -35.03 -4.60 -22.29
CA LEU A 30 -35.71 -4.45 -21.02
C LEU A 30 -36.87 -5.44 -20.87
N LEU A 31 -37.04 -6.04 -19.68
CA LEU A 31 -38.38 -6.24 -19.13
C LEU A 31 -38.42 -5.92 -17.62
N SER A 32 -39.39 -5.05 -17.32
CA SER A 32 -39.73 -4.37 -16.08
C SER A 32 -40.35 -5.29 -15.03
N THR A 33 -40.03 -5.11 -13.74
CA THR A 33 -40.97 -5.29 -12.61
C THR A 33 -40.50 -4.46 -11.40
N THR A 34 -41.47 -3.82 -10.76
CA THR A 34 -41.52 -2.72 -9.77
C THR A 34 -40.90 -3.01 -8.37
N PRO A 35 -40.78 -1.97 -7.49
CA PRO A 35 -39.65 -1.82 -6.57
C PRO A 35 -39.90 -2.36 -5.16
N SER A 36 -38.84 -2.81 -4.47
CA SER A 36 -38.64 -2.58 -3.03
C SER A 36 -37.22 -2.93 -2.60
N SER A 37 -36.49 -1.87 -2.23
CA SER A 37 -35.44 -1.80 -1.22
C SER A 37 -34.71 -3.10 -0.84
N ILE A 38 -33.59 -3.37 -1.51
CA ILE A 38 -32.45 -4.07 -0.88
C ILE A 38 -31.20 -3.31 -1.29
N PHE A 39 -30.44 -2.85 -0.29
CA PHE A 39 -29.12 -2.25 -0.44
C PHE A 39 -28.27 -3.13 -1.35
N ALA A 40 -27.95 -2.64 -2.55
CA ALA A 40 -26.96 -3.26 -3.40
C ALA A 40 -25.56 -2.95 -2.81
N PRO A 41 -24.74 -3.95 -2.46
CA PRO A 41 -23.33 -3.68 -2.20
C PRO A 41 -22.71 -3.21 -3.51
N THR A 42 -22.14 -2.01 -3.48
CA THR A 42 -21.34 -1.47 -4.58
C THR A 42 -20.25 -2.47 -4.89
N SER A 43 -20.30 -2.98 -6.13
CA SER A 43 -19.29 -3.86 -6.71
C SER A 43 -17.97 -3.09 -6.78
N THR A 44 -17.12 -3.26 -5.77
CA THR A 44 -15.70 -2.96 -5.91
C THR A 44 -15.14 -4.02 -6.85
N GLU A 45 -14.77 -3.58 -8.04
CA GLU A 45 -13.94 -4.33 -8.98
C GLU A 45 -12.64 -4.73 -8.25
N ARG A 46 -12.65 -5.92 -7.64
CA ARG A 46 -11.45 -6.55 -7.11
C ARG A 46 -10.65 -6.97 -8.32
N VAL A 47 -9.63 -6.19 -8.67
CA VAL A 47 -8.42 -6.76 -9.24
C VAL A 47 -8.11 -7.97 -8.36
N ALA A 48 -8.05 -9.16 -8.95
CA ALA A 48 -7.79 -10.41 -8.24
C ALA A 48 -6.36 -10.41 -7.68
N GLY A 49 -6.10 -9.56 -6.71
CA GLY A 49 -4.98 -9.63 -5.79
C GLY A 49 -5.32 -10.76 -4.84
N ALA A 50 -4.49 -11.80 -4.85
CA ALA A 50 -4.73 -12.99 -4.06
C ALA A 50 -4.88 -12.59 -2.58
N GLU A 51 -6.06 -12.83 -2.03
CA GLU A 51 -6.46 -12.41 -0.68
C GLU A 51 -5.37 -12.79 0.35
N ILE A 52 -5.03 -11.83 1.22
CA ILE A 52 -4.08 -12.09 2.30
C ILE A 52 -4.73 -13.06 3.27
N VAL A 53 -4.07 -14.18 3.56
CA VAL A 53 -4.52 -15.17 4.54
C VAL A 53 -4.05 -14.69 5.92
N PRO A 54 -4.94 -14.18 6.80
CA PRO A 54 -4.51 -13.52 8.03
C PRO A 54 -3.70 -14.43 8.96
N GLU A 55 -4.02 -15.72 9.00
CA GLU A 55 -3.30 -16.71 9.81
C GLU A 55 -1.85 -16.89 9.35
N VAL A 56 -1.63 -16.91 8.03
CA VAL A 56 -0.28 -17.00 7.45
C VAL A 56 0.49 -15.70 7.70
N ALA A 57 -0.15 -14.55 7.50
CA ALA A 57 0.44 -13.24 7.74
C ALA A 57 0.86 -13.06 9.21
N TYR A 58 -0.03 -13.44 10.14
CA TYR A 58 0.25 -13.41 11.58
C TYR A 58 1.42 -14.33 11.96
N LYS A 59 1.47 -15.53 11.37
CA LYS A 59 2.56 -16.48 11.60
C LYS A 59 3.91 -15.89 11.16
N VAL A 60 4.00 -15.37 9.93
CA VAL A 60 5.21 -14.72 9.43
C VAL A 60 5.58 -13.52 10.29
N MET A 61 4.60 -12.66 10.62
CA MET A 61 4.84 -11.51 11.48
C MET A 61 5.43 -11.92 12.83
N SER A 62 4.91 -12.98 13.45
CA SER A 62 5.38 -13.49 14.75
C SER A 62 6.80 -14.05 14.68
N GLU A 63 7.17 -14.70 13.58
CA GLU A 63 8.52 -15.25 13.38
C GLU A 63 9.57 -14.15 13.16
N TYR A 64 9.20 -13.06 12.50
CA TYR A 64 10.12 -11.99 12.11
C TYR A 64 10.03 -10.72 12.97
N ILE A 65 9.15 -10.68 13.97
CA ILE A 65 8.91 -9.49 14.79
C ILE A 65 10.18 -8.97 15.48
N SER A 66 11.06 -9.88 15.94
CA SER A 66 12.32 -9.51 16.58
C SER A 66 13.33 -8.90 15.60
N ALA A 67 13.25 -9.24 14.30
CA ALA A 67 14.14 -8.75 13.27
C ALA A 67 13.95 -7.25 12.99
N PHE A 68 12.78 -6.68 13.28
CA PHE A 68 12.53 -5.24 13.17
C PHE A 68 13.48 -4.42 14.03
N LYS A 69 13.92 -4.94 15.18
CA LYS A 69 14.90 -4.25 16.06
C LYS A 69 16.31 -4.23 15.48
N HIS A 70 16.57 -5.09 14.51
CA HIS A 70 17.90 -5.27 13.93
C HIS A 70 17.98 -4.82 12.47
N CYS A 71 16.85 -4.49 11.83
CA CYS A 71 16.82 -3.99 10.46
C CYS A 71 17.13 -2.49 10.35
N GLY A 72 17.30 -1.78 11.48
CA GLY A 72 17.70 -0.39 11.51
C GLY A 72 16.57 0.63 11.31
N ILE A 73 15.32 0.18 11.26
CA ILE A 73 14.15 1.06 11.13
C ILE A 73 14.02 1.98 12.35
N ASP A 74 13.85 3.28 12.11
CA ASP A 74 13.69 4.27 13.16
C ASP A 74 12.31 4.16 13.84
N LEU A 75 12.29 4.34 15.18
CA LEU A 75 11.07 4.26 15.99
C LEU A 75 10.04 5.33 15.59
N HIS A 76 10.49 6.56 15.36
CA HIS A 76 9.61 7.68 15.02
C HIS A 76 9.08 7.53 13.59
N PHE A 77 9.93 7.11 12.66
CA PHE A 77 9.53 6.78 11.30
C PHE A 77 8.45 5.69 11.28
N LEU A 78 8.68 4.56 11.96
CA LEU A 78 7.71 3.48 12.03
C LEU A 78 6.39 3.97 12.64
N ALA A 79 6.42 4.70 13.75
CA ALA A 79 5.22 5.23 14.38
C ALA A 79 4.45 6.22 13.48
N GLU A 80 5.17 7.01 12.68
CA GLU A 80 4.58 7.93 11.71
C GLU A 80 3.86 7.20 10.59
N LYS A 81 4.54 6.23 9.96
CA LYS A 81 3.96 5.43 8.88
C LYS A 81 2.77 4.60 9.34
N LEU A 82 2.83 4.02 10.54
CA LEU A 82 1.68 3.30 11.12
C LEU A 82 0.47 4.21 11.35
N LEU A 83 0.68 5.48 11.70
CA LEU A 83 -0.39 6.47 11.85
C LEU A 83 -0.97 6.86 10.49
N GLU A 84 -0.13 7.09 9.48
CA GLU A 84 -0.54 7.39 8.09
C GLU A 84 -1.44 6.28 7.53
N LYS A 85 -1.08 5.02 7.77
CA LYS A 85 -1.86 3.84 7.37
C LYS A 85 -3.05 3.55 8.30
N LYS A 86 -3.28 4.37 9.33
CA LYS A 86 -4.35 4.24 10.34
C LYS A 86 -4.32 2.92 11.13
N ILE A 87 -3.15 2.29 11.22
CA ILE A 87 -2.92 1.08 12.04
C ILE A 87 -2.88 1.47 13.53
N ILE A 88 -2.30 2.65 13.82
CA ILE A 88 -2.32 3.25 15.15
C ILE A 88 -3.00 4.62 15.11
N ASN A 89 -3.45 5.10 16.27
CA ASN A 89 -3.96 6.45 16.43
C ASN A 89 -2.92 7.41 17.04
N VAL A 90 -3.25 8.71 17.06
CA VAL A 90 -2.38 9.78 17.58
C VAL A 90 -1.96 9.53 19.03
N ARG A 91 -2.85 8.98 19.86
CA ARG A 91 -2.56 8.66 21.27
C ARG A 91 -1.52 7.53 21.38
N GLN A 92 -1.64 6.49 20.55
CA GLN A 92 -0.67 5.40 20.48
C GLN A 92 0.68 5.88 19.95
N LYS A 93 0.73 6.69 18.87
CA LYS A 93 1.96 7.32 18.38
C LYS A 93 2.64 8.11 19.50
N LYS A 94 1.91 9.03 20.16
CA LYS A 94 2.47 9.85 21.23
C LYS A 94 3.04 9.01 22.37
N LYS A 95 2.36 7.94 22.77
CA LYS A 95 2.85 7.03 23.82
C LYS A 95 4.10 6.26 23.38
N ALA A 96 4.15 5.80 22.13
CA ALA A 96 5.28 5.06 21.58
C ALA A 96 6.51 5.94 21.41
N THR A 97 6.35 7.24 21.11
CA THR A 97 7.47 8.16 20.89
C THR A 97 7.79 9.05 22.10
N ASP A 98 7.17 8.80 23.27
CA ASP A 98 7.39 9.62 24.46
C ASP A 98 8.74 9.30 25.12
N GLU A 99 9.71 10.18 24.93
CA GLU A 99 11.06 10.09 25.54
C GLU A 99 11.06 10.35 27.05
N HIS A 100 10.00 10.96 27.58
CA HIS A 100 9.87 11.26 29.02
C HIS A 100 9.17 10.14 29.79
N SER A 101 8.78 9.05 29.11
CA SER A 101 8.06 7.92 29.71
C SER A 101 8.92 7.05 30.64
N GLY A 102 10.24 7.28 30.70
CA GLY A 102 11.19 6.44 31.42
C GLY A 102 11.47 5.08 30.77
N ARG A 103 10.94 4.84 29.55
CA ARG A 103 11.15 3.62 28.77
C ARG A 103 12.32 3.78 27.81
N THR A 104 13.07 2.71 27.60
CA THR A 104 14.11 2.68 26.56
C THR A 104 13.48 2.71 25.17
N THR A 105 14.28 3.06 24.15
CA THR A 105 13.84 2.98 22.75
C THR A 105 13.39 1.57 22.38
N ASP A 106 14.10 0.53 22.82
CA ASP A 106 13.73 -0.86 22.58
C ASP A 106 12.38 -1.23 23.20
N GLN A 107 12.11 -0.83 24.44
CA GLN A 107 10.82 -1.07 25.09
C GLN A 107 9.66 -0.37 24.38
N ARG A 108 9.94 0.81 23.80
CA ARG A 108 8.95 1.57 23.01
C ARG A 108 8.74 0.93 21.64
N MET A 109 9.80 0.41 21.02
CA MET A 109 9.75 -0.37 19.78
C MET A 109 8.97 -1.67 19.98
N ASP A 110 9.26 -2.44 21.03
CA ASP A 110 8.54 -3.67 21.38
C ASP A 110 7.03 -3.41 21.51
N GLN A 111 6.64 -2.28 22.13
CA GLN A 111 5.24 -1.90 22.24
C GLN A 111 4.58 -1.65 20.86
N LEU A 112 5.27 -0.99 19.92
CA LEU A 112 4.74 -0.80 18.57
C LEU A 112 4.62 -2.12 17.83
N LEU A 113 5.64 -2.98 17.95
CA LEU A 113 5.66 -4.28 17.30
C LEU A 113 4.53 -5.18 17.81
N ASP A 114 4.24 -5.17 19.11
CA ASP A 114 3.08 -5.87 19.67
C ASP A 114 1.76 -5.37 19.08
N ILE A 115 1.58 -4.05 18.93
CA ILE A 115 0.38 -3.48 18.30
C ILE A 115 0.29 -3.93 16.83
N ILE A 116 1.39 -3.94 16.09
CA ILE A 116 1.43 -4.42 14.71
C ILE A 116 0.99 -5.88 14.63
N LYS A 117 1.58 -6.73 15.47
CA LYS A 117 1.29 -8.17 15.52
C LYS A 117 -0.21 -8.43 15.77
N ASP A 118 -0.77 -7.76 16.77
CA ASP A 118 -2.20 -7.85 17.09
C ASP A 118 -3.08 -7.33 15.93
N SER A 119 -2.63 -6.27 15.25
CA SER A 119 -3.35 -5.68 14.11
C SER A 119 -3.35 -6.61 12.89
N VAL A 120 -2.24 -7.29 12.60
CA VAL A 120 -2.16 -8.29 11.52
C VAL A 120 -3.09 -9.48 11.79
N GLN A 121 -3.22 -9.89 13.05
CA GLN A 121 -4.15 -10.96 13.44
C GLN A 121 -5.61 -10.57 13.18
N GLN A 122 -5.96 -9.30 13.41
CA GLN A 122 -7.32 -8.78 13.25
C GLN A 122 -7.65 -8.44 11.79
N GLU A 123 -6.67 -7.92 11.04
CA GLU A 123 -6.82 -7.48 9.66
C GLU A 123 -5.55 -7.84 8.88
N GLY A 124 -5.65 -8.92 8.07
CA GLY A 124 -4.52 -9.44 7.32
C GLY A 124 -3.87 -8.40 6.40
N LYS A 125 -4.65 -7.43 5.90
CA LYS A 125 -4.13 -6.33 5.06
C LYS A 125 -3.07 -5.48 5.75
N VAL A 126 -3.04 -5.44 7.08
CA VAL A 126 -1.98 -4.73 7.83
C VAL A 126 -0.61 -5.26 7.45
N PHE A 127 -0.47 -6.56 7.17
CA PHE A 127 0.79 -7.16 6.76
C PHE A 127 1.36 -6.52 5.48
N GLU A 128 0.51 -6.25 4.47
CA GLU A 128 0.94 -5.55 3.25
C GLU A 128 1.47 -4.15 3.57
N TYR A 129 0.79 -3.42 4.45
CA TYR A 129 1.27 -2.10 4.86
C TYR A 129 2.60 -2.16 5.59
N ILE A 130 2.86 -3.19 6.41
CA ILE A 130 4.17 -3.36 7.06
C ILE A 130 5.27 -3.61 6.03
N LEU A 131 4.99 -4.42 5.02
CA LEU A 131 5.93 -4.66 3.93
C LEU A 131 6.22 -3.37 3.13
N GLU A 132 5.19 -2.57 2.84
CA GLU A 132 5.36 -1.25 2.20
C GLU A 132 6.24 -0.32 3.05
N ILE A 133 6.08 -0.33 4.38
CA ILE A 133 6.89 0.50 5.30
C ILE A 133 8.36 0.09 5.27
N LEU A 134 8.66 -1.21 5.17
CA LEU A 134 10.04 -1.69 5.07
C LEU A 134 10.71 -1.24 3.76
N ILE A 135 9.95 -1.18 2.66
CA ILE A 135 10.45 -0.63 1.38
C ILE A 135 10.65 0.88 1.51
N ASP A 136 9.70 1.60 2.12
CA ASP A 136 9.77 3.06 2.29
C ASP A 136 10.97 3.51 3.14
N GLU A 137 11.45 2.67 4.07
CA GLU A 137 12.66 2.92 4.87
C GLU A 137 13.93 2.98 4.00
N ASP A 138 13.93 2.32 2.83
CA ASP A 138 15.00 2.31 1.83
C ASP A 138 16.40 2.01 2.38
N THR A 139 16.48 1.08 3.35
CA THR A 139 17.76 0.59 3.87
C THR A 139 18.02 -0.85 3.43
N ILE A 140 19.30 -1.22 3.32
CA ILE A 140 19.72 -2.58 2.92
C ILE A 140 19.09 -3.65 3.82
N LEU A 141 19.06 -3.41 5.13
CA LEU A 141 18.56 -4.39 6.10
C LEU A 141 17.02 -4.43 6.13
N ALA A 142 16.32 -3.30 5.95
CA ALA A 142 14.87 -3.29 5.84
C ALA A 142 14.39 -3.98 4.55
N ASN A 143 15.06 -3.72 3.42
CA ASN A 143 14.77 -4.39 2.14
C ASN A 143 15.01 -5.90 2.22
N LYS A 144 16.10 -6.32 2.88
CA LYS A 144 16.34 -7.75 3.14
C LYS A 144 15.23 -8.37 4.00
N LEU A 145 14.80 -7.69 5.06
CA LEU A 145 13.72 -8.17 5.92
C LEU A 145 12.40 -8.28 5.14
N TYR A 146 12.11 -7.31 4.27
CA TYR A 146 10.97 -7.38 3.35
C TYR A 146 11.03 -8.64 2.48
N ASP A 147 12.17 -8.90 1.83
CA ASP A 147 12.33 -10.08 0.97
C ASP A 147 12.13 -11.39 1.74
N ASP A 148 12.75 -11.49 2.93
CA ASP A 148 12.65 -12.67 3.79
C ASP A 148 11.20 -12.93 4.22
N MET A 149 10.49 -11.91 4.72
CA MET A 149 9.09 -12.01 5.15
C MET A 149 8.16 -12.37 3.98
N ASN A 150 8.35 -11.71 2.84
CA ASN A 150 7.53 -11.90 1.65
C ASN A 150 7.76 -13.29 1.03
N SER A 151 9.00 -13.79 1.06
CA SER A 151 9.32 -15.17 0.67
C SER A 151 8.67 -16.18 1.60
N LYS A 152 8.76 -15.96 2.92
CA LYS A 152 8.15 -16.88 3.91
C LYS A 152 6.63 -16.92 3.81
N TYR A 153 6.00 -15.78 3.58
CA TYR A 153 4.56 -15.69 3.39
C TYR A 153 4.11 -16.51 2.17
N ARG A 154 4.86 -16.49 1.07
CA ARG A 154 4.59 -17.33 -0.11
C ARG A 154 4.81 -18.82 0.14
N GLU A 155 5.76 -19.20 0.99
CA GLU A 155 6.01 -20.60 1.36
C GLU A 155 4.86 -21.20 2.18
N TYR A 156 4.20 -20.39 3.00
CA TYR A 156 3.09 -20.82 3.85
C TYR A 156 1.71 -20.73 3.18
N LYS A 157 1.63 -20.12 2.00
CA LYS A 157 0.40 -19.95 1.23
C LYS A 157 0.21 -21.10 0.25
#